data_AF-A0A429BG90-F1
#
_entry.id   AF-A0A429BG90-F1
#
_cell.length_a   1.000
_cell.length_b   1.000
_cell.length_c   1.000
_cell.angle_alpha   90.00
_cell.angle_beta   90.00
_cell.angle_gamma   90.00
#
_symmetry.space_group_name_H-M   'P 1'
#
loop_
_entity.id
_entity.type
_entity.pdbx_description
1 polymer ?
#
loop_
_entity_poly.entity_id
_entity_poly.type
_entity_poly.pdbx_seq_one_letter_code
_entity_poly.pdbx_strand_id
1 'polypeptide(L)'
;MTNASTSDAGPPSADIRSAETWLRRHGLSDGPPTPLLATRLAVRRRVRLLGSVLLAVLIIAASLAQVAALPGASDAAGSSQLVPMLALSGSIVALLLTQTLLDAWIRRVDRRAGAALPRRVTHPVQLGWAALLGRPHAVMAGATIVCAFALGVSALVVTEGTARHAAVVLLVAVTGVALGAVLQLREMLTRPVVAEDEVSLTADVVMRIEDARESSAPAVLWALPVVLLSGFAPGWWSAASVGFLVLGVLALVAVHVRAPSYAATARRAVGLR
;
A
#
# COMPACT_ATOMS: atom_id res chain seq x y z
N MET A 1 -17.38 16.93 38.16
CA MET A 1 -16.91 17.69 36.99
C MET A 1 -15.41 17.85 37.11
N THR A 2 -14.64 16.94 36.51
CA THR A 2 -13.17 16.98 36.49
C THR A 2 -12.73 17.06 35.04
N ASN A 3 -12.38 18.27 34.62
CA ASN A 3 -11.79 18.53 33.31
C ASN A 3 -10.39 17.90 33.28
N ALA A 4 -10.27 16.76 32.60
CA ALA A 4 -8.99 16.25 32.18
C ALA A 4 -8.43 17.21 31.13
N SER A 5 -7.50 18.05 31.57
CA SER A 5 -6.55 18.78 30.74
C SER A 5 -5.83 17.78 29.83
N THR A 6 -6.36 17.59 28.64
CA THR A 6 -5.71 16.81 27.59
C THR A 6 -4.58 17.65 27.05
N SER A 7 -3.43 17.47 27.71
CA SER A 7 -2.06 17.77 27.29
C SER A 7 -1.95 18.51 25.95
N ASP A 8 -1.70 19.81 26.06
CA ASP A 8 -1.12 20.67 25.03
C ASP A 8 0.39 20.35 24.87
N ALA A 9 0.75 19.06 24.96
CA ALA A 9 2.09 18.60 24.68
C ALA A 9 2.25 18.62 23.17
N GLY A 10 3.00 19.60 22.67
CA GLY A 10 3.48 19.62 21.30
C GLY A 10 4.09 18.26 20.89
N PRO A 11 4.22 18.01 19.59
CA PRO A 11 4.70 16.71 19.10
C PRO A 11 6.03 16.32 19.76
N PRO A 12 6.24 15.03 20.06
CA PRO A 12 7.48 14.54 20.63
C PRO A 12 8.69 15.02 19.84
N SER A 13 9.79 15.37 20.52
CA SER A 13 11.02 15.87 19.87
C SER A 13 11.59 14.91 18.81
N ALA A 14 11.33 13.61 18.94
CA ALA A 14 11.70 12.61 17.94
C ALA A 14 10.92 12.72 16.62
N ASP A 15 9.64 13.13 16.69
CA ASP A 15 8.79 13.30 15.50
C ASP A 15 9.20 14.57 14.74
N ILE A 16 9.57 15.63 15.47
CA ILE A 16 10.12 16.88 14.89
C ILE A 16 11.44 16.59 14.15
N ARG A 17 12.40 15.91 14.79
CA ARG A 17 13.67 15.52 14.13
C ARG A 17 13.45 14.65 12.89
N SER A 18 12.47 13.75 12.94
CA SER A 18 12.11 12.91 11.80
C SER A 18 11.57 13.76 10.64
N ALA A 19 10.73 14.75 10.94
CA ALA A 19 10.20 15.70 9.96
C ALA A 19 11.30 16.54 9.32
N GLU A 20 12.24 17.08 10.10
CA GLU A 20 13.40 17.82 9.56
C GLU A 20 14.24 16.97 8.62
N THR A 21 14.45 15.71 8.98
CA THR A 21 15.25 14.77 8.17
C THR A 21 14.52 14.45 6.86
N TRP A 22 13.19 14.32 6.90
CA TRP A 22 12.36 14.12 5.71
C TRP A 22 12.35 15.37 4.81
N LEU A 23 12.22 16.57 5.37
CA LEU A 23 12.29 17.85 4.64
C LEU A 23 13.64 18.03 3.94
N ARG A 24 14.75 17.77 4.65
CA ARG A 24 16.11 17.81 4.08
C ARG A 24 16.27 16.83 2.91
N ARG A 25 15.78 15.59 3.05
CA ARG A 25 15.83 14.59 1.98
C ARG A 25 15.06 15.02 0.72
N HIS A 26 14.02 15.83 0.87
CA HIS A 26 13.21 16.34 -0.23
C HIS A 26 13.63 17.73 -0.73
N GLY A 27 14.69 18.31 -0.17
CA GLY A 27 15.17 19.65 -0.52
C GLY A 27 14.18 20.76 -0.17
N LEU A 28 13.46 20.60 0.95
CA LEU A 28 12.47 21.54 1.48
C LEU A 28 12.93 22.10 2.85
N SER A 29 14.23 22.37 3.01
CA SER A 29 14.84 22.77 4.29
C SER A 29 14.67 24.25 4.66
N ASP A 30 13.97 25.03 3.84
CA ASP A 30 13.97 26.50 3.93
C ASP A 30 13.07 27.04 5.05
N GLY A 31 12.40 26.18 5.82
CA GLY A 31 11.56 26.57 6.96
C GLY A 31 11.57 25.53 8.09
N PRO A 32 11.23 25.93 9.34
CA PRO A 32 11.10 25.01 10.45
C PRO A 32 9.96 24.01 10.21
N PRO A 33 10.10 22.74 10.61
CA PRO A 33 9.04 21.74 10.47
C PRO A 33 7.80 22.16 11.28
N THR A 34 6.66 22.24 10.63
CA THR A 34 5.40 22.51 11.34
C THR A 34 5.03 21.30 12.21
N PRO A 35 4.45 21.49 13.40
CA PRO A 35 4.05 20.40 14.28
C PRO A 35 3.01 19.47 13.62
N LEU A 36 2.19 20.03 12.73
CA LEU A 36 1.23 19.28 11.93
C LEU A 36 1.92 18.34 10.92
N LEU A 37 3.00 18.78 10.27
CA LEU A 37 3.79 17.93 9.38
C LEU A 37 4.44 16.78 10.16
N ALA A 38 5.01 17.06 11.33
CA ALA A 38 5.66 16.06 12.18
C ALA A 38 4.69 14.95 12.61
N THR A 39 3.49 15.32 13.06
CA THR A 39 2.45 14.35 13.45
C THR A 39 1.97 13.50 12.27
N ARG A 40 1.75 14.10 11.08
CA ARG A 40 1.36 13.36 9.86
C ARG A 40 2.43 12.35 9.44
N LEU A 41 3.71 12.75 9.43
CA LEU A 41 4.82 11.86 9.08
C LEU A 41 4.98 10.71 10.09
N ALA A 42 4.85 10.98 11.38
CA ALA A 42 4.94 9.96 12.42
C ALA A 42 3.82 8.91 12.30
N VAL A 43 2.58 9.36 12.07
CA VAL A 43 1.41 8.50 11.85
C VAL A 43 1.61 7.62 10.61
N ARG A 44 2.04 8.22 9.50
CA ARG A 44 2.32 7.48 8.26
C ARG A 44 3.42 6.44 8.44
N ARG A 45 4.51 6.78 9.12
CA ARG A 45 5.58 5.82 9.44
C ARG A 45 5.07 4.63 10.23
N ARG A 46 4.22 4.87 11.24
CA ARG A 46 3.60 3.79 12.03
C ARG A 46 2.70 2.91 11.18
N VAL A 47 1.91 3.51 10.29
CA VAL A 47 1.04 2.76 9.36
C VAL A 47 1.86 1.94 8.38
N ARG A 48 2.95 2.49 7.82
CA ARG A 48 3.87 1.74 6.94
C ARG A 48 4.48 0.53 7.65
N LEU A 49 4.93 0.71 8.90
CA LEU A 49 5.44 -0.39 9.73
C LEU A 49 4.37 -1.45 9.99
N LEU A 50 3.17 -1.04 10.41
CA LEU A 50 2.06 -1.96 10.64
C LEU A 50 1.64 -2.70 9.37
N GLY A 51 1.59 -2.01 8.22
CA GLY A 51 1.31 -2.63 6.92
C GLY A 51 2.37 -3.66 6.53
N SER A 52 3.66 -3.37 6.77
CA SER A 52 4.76 -4.30 6.51
C SER A 52 4.71 -5.52 7.43
N VAL A 53 4.43 -5.31 8.72
CA VAL A 53 4.25 -6.40 9.70
C VAL A 53 3.06 -7.26 9.33
N LEU A 54 1.94 -6.65 8.95
CA LEU A 54 0.73 -7.36 8.54
C LEU A 54 0.98 -8.22 7.28
N LEU A 55 1.70 -7.68 6.29
CA LEU A 55 2.11 -8.43 5.10
C LEU A 55 3.01 -9.61 5.48
N ALA A 56 3.98 -9.41 6.37
CA ALA A 56 4.84 -10.48 6.86
C ALA A 56 4.04 -11.58 7.58
N VAL A 57 3.09 -11.20 8.45
CA VAL A 57 2.18 -12.13 9.13
C VAL A 57 1.34 -12.92 8.12
N LEU A 58 0.83 -12.26 7.07
CA LEU A 58 0.08 -12.95 6.01
C LEU A 58 0.96 -13.97 5.27
N ILE A 59 2.19 -13.61 4.90
CA ILE A 59 3.12 -14.51 4.22
C ILE A 59 3.40 -15.72 5.12
N ILE A 60 3.63 -15.50 6.41
CA ILE A 60 3.84 -16.58 7.40
C ILE A 60 2.60 -17.47 7.51
N ALA A 61 1.41 -16.88 7.68
CA ALA A 61 0.16 -17.63 7.78
C ALA A 61 -0.13 -18.46 6.52
N ALA A 62 0.08 -17.88 5.35
CA ALA A 62 -0.08 -18.57 4.07
C ALA A 62 0.95 -19.70 3.88
N SER A 63 2.19 -19.50 4.34
CA SER A 63 3.23 -20.53 4.32
C SER A 63 2.88 -21.68 5.27
N LEU A 64 2.41 -21.38 6.47
CA LEU A 64 1.97 -22.39 7.45
C LEU A 64 0.76 -23.18 6.95
N ALA A 65 -0.22 -22.52 6.32
CA ALA A 65 -1.37 -23.18 5.72
C ALA A 65 -0.96 -24.15 4.61
N GLN A 66 0.08 -23.82 3.83
CA GLN A 66 0.64 -24.72 2.83
C GLN A 66 1.39 -25.90 3.44
N VAL A 67 2.22 -25.66 4.48
CA VAL A 67 2.92 -26.75 5.19
C VAL A 67 1.92 -27.75 5.77
N ALA A 68 0.81 -27.27 6.33
CA ALA A 68 -0.25 -28.12 6.86
C ALA A 68 -1.02 -28.91 5.77
N ALA A 69 -0.91 -28.51 4.50
CA ALA A 69 -1.57 -29.17 3.37
C ALA A 69 -0.69 -30.24 2.69
N LEU A 70 0.57 -30.45 3.12
CA LEU A 70 1.44 -31.46 2.52
C LEU A 70 0.95 -32.90 2.81
N PRO A 71 1.11 -33.83 1.85
CA PRO A 71 0.82 -35.25 2.06
C PRO A 71 1.72 -35.81 3.17
N GLY A 72 1.12 -36.39 4.22
CA GLY A 72 1.82 -36.92 5.41
C GLY A 72 1.59 -36.14 6.71
N ALA A 73 1.25 -34.84 6.66
CA ALA A 73 0.79 -34.09 7.83
C ALA A 73 -0.72 -34.29 8.11
N SER A 74 -1.47 -34.55 7.05
CA SER A 74 -2.93 -34.75 7.04
C SER A 74 -3.36 -36.15 7.48
N ASP A 75 -2.49 -37.16 7.29
CA ASP A 75 -2.77 -38.55 7.67
C ASP A 75 -2.81 -38.75 9.20
N ALA A 76 -2.17 -37.87 9.98
CA ALA A 76 -2.18 -37.92 11.45
C ALA A 76 -3.39 -37.19 12.08
N ALA A 77 -4.08 -36.32 11.34
CA ALA A 77 -5.07 -35.39 11.91
C ALA A 77 -6.51 -35.59 11.41
N GLY A 78 -6.76 -36.46 10.42
CA GLY A 78 -8.11 -36.66 9.84
C GLY A 78 -8.73 -35.35 9.33
N SER A 79 -7.92 -34.32 9.09
CA SER A 79 -8.37 -32.95 8.91
C SER A 79 -8.74 -32.73 7.45
N SER A 80 -10.03 -32.49 7.22
CA SER A 80 -10.59 -32.09 5.94
C SER A 80 -9.79 -30.94 5.31
N GLN A 81 -9.47 -31.07 4.02
CA GLN A 81 -8.82 -30.06 3.14
C GLN A 81 -9.39 -28.65 3.29
N LEU A 82 -10.61 -28.52 3.82
CA LEU A 82 -11.29 -27.26 4.12
C LEU A 82 -10.58 -26.40 5.17
N VAL A 83 -9.87 -26.97 6.14
CA VAL A 83 -9.25 -26.21 7.25
C VAL A 83 -8.12 -25.27 6.78
N PRO A 84 -7.07 -25.74 6.06
CA PRO A 84 -6.04 -24.84 5.54
C PRO A 84 -6.60 -23.83 4.52
N MET A 85 -7.67 -24.20 3.79
CA MET A 85 -8.35 -23.30 2.86
C MET A 85 -9.10 -22.16 3.56
N LEU A 86 -9.85 -22.45 4.62
CA LEU A 86 -10.55 -21.43 5.43
C LEU A 86 -9.55 -20.53 6.16
N ALA A 87 -8.41 -21.08 6.60
CA ALA A 87 -7.33 -20.30 7.19
C ALA A 87 -6.74 -19.29 6.18
N LEU A 88 -6.50 -19.72 4.95
CA LEU A 88 -5.96 -18.85 3.90
C LEU A 88 -6.95 -17.76 3.48
N SER A 89 -8.21 -18.13 3.22
CA SER A 89 -9.26 -17.15 2.84
C SER A 89 -9.54 -16.17 3.97
N GLY A 90 -9.63 -16.65 5.22
CA GLY A 90 -9.73 -15.83 6.41
C GLY A 90 -8.56 -14.87 6.58
N SER A 91 -7.33 -15.32 6.29
CA SER A 91 -6.13 -14.47 6.36
C SER A 91 -6.15 -13.34 5.33
N ILE A 92 -6.61 -13.62 4.11
CA ILE A 92 -6.78 -12.60 3.06
C ILE A 92 -7.86 -11.58 3.47
N VAL A 93 -9.01 -12.06 3.97
CA VAL A 93 -10.09 -11.17 4.44
C VAL A 93 -9.61 -10.31 5.62
N ALA A 94 -8.88 -10.90 6.57
CA ALA A 94 -8.31 -10.19 7.71
C ALA A 94 -7.27 -9.15 7.27
N LEU A 95 -6.45 -9.44 6.25
CA LEU A 95 -5.52 -8.49 5.66
C LEU A 95 -6.26 -7.27 5.10
N LEU A 96 -7.24 -7.52 4.22
CA LEU A 96 -8.02 -6.47 3.58
C LEU A 96 -8.76 -5.61 4.61
N LEU A 97 -9.40 -6.24 5.60
CA LEU A 97 -10.06 -5.54 6.70
C LEU A 97 -9.07 -4.67 7.48
N THR A 98 -7.91 -5.22 7.84
CA THR A 98 -6.92 -4.47 8.61
C THR A 98 -6.37 -3.28 7.81
N GLN A 99 -6.10 -3.44 6.51
CA GLN A 99 -5.72 -2.34 5.63
C GLN A 99 -6.80 -1.25 5.58
N THR A 100 -8.08 -1.62 5.40
CA THR A 100 -9.17 -0.63 5.39
C THR A 100 -9.34 0.10 6.72
N LEU A 101 -9.09 -0.58 7.84
CA LEU A 101 -9.13 0.02 9.18
C LEU A 101 -7.96 0.96 9.43
N LEU A 102 -6.76 0.64 8.95
CA LEU A 102 -5.59 1.52 9.00
C LEU A 102 -5.84 2.79 8.19
N ASP A 103 -6.39 2.67 6.97
CA ASP A 103 -6.79 3.81 6.16
C ASP A 103 -7.85 4.66 6.87
N ALA A 104 -8.84 4.01 7.51
CA ALA A 104 -9.86 4.70 8.27
C ALA A 104 -9.30 5.43 9.49
N TRP A 105 -8.24 4.91 10.10
CA TRP A 105 -7.56 5.55 11.21
C TRP A 105 -6.76 6.77 10.75
N ILE A 106 -5.96 6.66 9.68
CA ILE A 106 -5.26 7.81 9.07
C ILE A 106 -6.27 8.93 8.76
N ARG A 107 -7.40 8.58 8.12
CA ARG A 107 -8.48 9.52 7.81
C ARG A 107 -8.98 10.27 9.05
N ARG A 108 -9.18 9.55 10.16
CA ARG A 108 -9.66 10.15 11.41
C ARG A 108 -8.63 11.10 12.01
N VAL A 109 -7.35 10.74 11.97
CA VAL A 109 -6.26 11.59 12.47
C VAL A 109 -6.11 12.84 11.61
N ASP A 110 -6.09 12.70 10.28
CA ASP A 110 -6.00 13.81 9.33
C ASP A 110 -7.18 14.80 9.48
N ARG A 111 -8.40 14.28 9.66
CA ARG A 111 -9.59 15.13 9.90
C ARG A 111 -9.49 15.90 11.21
N ARG A 112 -8.99 15.28 12.28
CA ARG A 112 -8.79 15.95 13.58
C ARG A 112 -7.71 17.02 13.49
N ALA A 113 -6.59 16.73 12.84
CA ALA A 113 -5.53 17.71 12.60
C ALA A 113 -6.04 18.88 11.72
N GLY A 114 -6.83 18.59 10.69
CA GLY A 114 -7.46 19.60 9.85
C GLY A 114 -8.49 20.48 10.57
N ALA A 115 -9.20 19.93 11.56
CA ALA A 115 -10.14 20.68 12.38
C ALA A 115 -9.46 21.62 13.38
N ALA A 116 -8.27 21.27 13.86
CA ALA A 116 -7.50 22.06 14.83
C ALA A 116 -6.78 23.27 14.21
N LEU A 117 -6.80 23.43 12.88
CA LEU A 117 -6.08 24.49 12.19
C LEU A 117 -6.81 25.85 12.27
N PRO A 118 -6.20 26.89 12.89
CA PRO A 118 -6.81 28.20 13.08
C PRO A 118 -6.91 29.02 11.80
N ARG A 119 -6.08 28.73 10.78
CA ARG A 119 -6.07 29.42 9.49
C ARG A 119 -5.96 28.39 8.37
N ARG A 120 -6.83 28.52 7.35
CA ARG A 120 -6.90 27.61 6.20
C ARG A 120 -6.55 28.38 4.93
N VAL A 121 -5.42 28.07 4.32
CA VAL A 121 -5.13 28.54 2.97
C VAL A 121 -5.75 27.53 2.00
N THR A 122 -6.99 27.78 1.57
CA THR A 122 -7.66 26.97 0.56
C THR A 122 -7.23 27.40 -0.83
N HIS A 123 -6.11 26.88 -1.31
CA HIS A 123 -5.83 26.87 -2.74
C HIS A 123 -6.19 25.48 -3.30
N PRO A 124 -7.22 25.34 -4.14
CA PRO A 124 -7.58 24.06 -4.73
C PRO A 124 -6.52 23.63 -5.75
N VAL A 125 -5.51 22.88 -5.31
CA VAL A 125 -4.59 22.20 -6.22
C VAL A 125 -5.26 20.88 -6.60
N GLN A 126 -6.00 20.88 -7.71
CA GLN A 126 -6.46 19.62 -8.29
C GLN A 126 -5.27 18.95 -8.99
N LEU A 127 -4.60 18.05 -8.27
CA LEU A 127 -3.60 17.18 -8.89
C LEU A 127 -4.34 16.16 -9.76
N GLY A 128 -4.00 16.10 -11.05
CA GLY A 128 -4.47 15.03 -11.92
C GLY A 128 -3.75 13.70 -11.63
N TRP A 129 -4.37 12.57 -12.00
CA TRP A 129 -3.77 11.23 -11.90
C TRP A 129 -2.34 11.14 -12.46
N ALA A 130 -2.09 11.78 -13.60
CA ALA A 130 -0.78 11.80 -14.24
C ALA A 130 0.28 12.55 -13.42
N ALA A 131 -0.11 13.54 -12.63
CA ALA A 131 0.79 14.28 -11.75
C ALA A 131 1.08 13.52 -10.45
N LEU A 132 0.11 12.74 -9.96
CA LEU A 132 0.23 11.93 -8.73
C LEU A 132 1.08 10.67 -8.93
N LEU A 133 0.70 9.80 -9.87
CA LEU A 133 1.44 8.55 -10.10
C LEU A 133 2.62 8.75 -11.05
N GLY A 134 2.42 9.59 -12.08
CA GLY A 134 3.24 9.55 -13.28
C GLY A 134 2.88 8.36 -14.16
N ARG A 135 3.00 8.55 -15.48
CA ARG A 135 2.79 7.51 -16.49
C ARG A 135 3.54 6.19 -16.20
N PRO A 136 4.83 6.16 -15.83
CA PRO A 136 5.55 4.90 -15.68
C PRO A 136 5.00 4.04 -14.53
N HIS A 137 4.64 4.65 -13.39
CA HIS A 137 4.03 3.91 -12.27
C HIS A 137 2.63 3.40 -12.62
N ALA A 138 1.83 4.20 -13.34
CA ALA A 138 0.50 3.78 -13.77
C ALA A 138 0.54 2.58 -14.73
N VAL A 139 1.45 2.61 -15.71
CA VAL A 139 1.67 1.49 -16.64
C VAL A 139 2.15 0.26 -15.89
N MET A 140 3.13 0.40 -14.98
CA MET A 140 3.64 -0.71 -14.18
C MET A 140 2.56 -1.34 -13.29
N ALA A 141 1.77 -0.52 -12.58
CA ALA A 141 0.68 -1.00 -11.73
C ALA A 141 -0.39 -1.72 -12.56
N GLY A 142 -0.82 -1.12 -13.67
CA GLY A 142 -1.79 -1.72 -14.59
C GLY A 142 -1.30 -3.04 -15.18
N ALA A 143 -0.07 -3.07 -15.70
CA ALA A 143 0.54 -4.28 -16.24
C ALA A 143 0.66 -5.38 -15.17
N THR A 144 1.01 -5.02 -13.93
CA THR A 144 1.12 -5.99 -12.84
C THR A 144 -0.23 -6.62 -12.52
N ILE A 145 -1.30 -5.81 -12.42
CA ILE A 145 -2.65 -6.30 -12.16
C ILE A 145 -3.11 -7.22 -13.31
N VAL A 146 -2.90 -6.80 -14.56
CA VAL A 146 -3.28 -7.59 -15.74
C VAL A 146 -2.55 -8.93 -15.78
N CYS A 147 -1.23 -8.93 -15.54
CA CYS A 147 -0.44 -10.17 -15.50
C CYS A 147 -0.86 -11.09 -14.35
N ALA A 148 -1.08 -10.57 -13.14
CA ALA A 148 -1.56 -11.36 -12.00
C ALA A 148 -2.94 -11.98 -12.27
N PHE A 149 -3.83 -11.21 -12.89
CA PHE A 149 -5.15 -11.68 -13.30
C PHE A 149 -5.06 -12.75 -14.39
N ALA A 150 -4.21 -12.56 -15.40
CA ALA A 150 -3.98 -13.53 -16.47
C ALA A 150 -3.43 -14.86 -15.92
N LEU A 151 -2.51 -14.80 -14.96
CA LEU A 151 -2.02 -16.00 -14.26
C LEU A 151 -3.16 -16.73 -13.55
N GLY A 152 -3.99 -16.01 -12.78
CA GLY A 152 -5.16 -16.59 -12.12
C GLY A 152 -6.18 -17.20 -13.07
N VAL A 153 -6.51 -16.52 -14.19
CA VAL A 153 -7.42 -17.04 -15.20
C VAL A 153 -6.84 -18.29 -15.88
N SER A 154 -5.56 -18.28 -16.21
CA SER A 154 -4.91 -19.45 -16.80
C SER A 154 -5.00 -20.67 -15.86
N ALA A 155 -4.86 -20.44 -14.55
CA ALA A 155 -4.95 -21.46 -13.53
C ALA A 155 -6.34 -22.12 -13.40
N LEU A 156 -7.41 -21.46 -13.84
CA LEU A 156 -8.76 -22.04 -13.86
C LEU A 156 -8.93 -23.17 -14.89
N VAL A 157 -8.10 -23.18 -15.94
CA VAL A 157 -8.21 -24.13 -17.06
C VAL A 157 -7.76 -25.54 -16.64
N VAL A 158 -6.98 -25.67 -15.57
CA VAL A 158 -6.58 -26.98 -15.04
C VAL A 158 -7.79 -27.71 -14.43
N THR A 159 -7.86 -29.01 -14.69
CA THR A 159 -8.95 -29.90 -14.29
C THR A 159 -8.87 -30.33 -12.82
N GLU A 160 -7.72 -30.13 -12.19
CA GLU A 160 -7.50 -30.49 -10.79
C GLU A 160 -8.22 -29.52 -9.85
N GLY A 161 -9.04 -30.09 -8.94
CA GLY A 161 -9.93 -29.32 -8.09
C GLY A 161 -9.21 -28.31 -7.20
N THR A 162 -8.10 -28.70 -6.58
CA THR A 162 -7.31 -27.84 -5.68
C THR A 162 -6.71 -26.63 -6.41
N ALA A 163 -6.15 -26.83 -7.60
CA ALA A 163 -5.59 -25.77 -8.43
C ALA A 163 -6.65 -24.74 -8.87
N ARG A 164 -7.83 -25.21 -9.28
CA ARG A 164 -8.94 -24.32 -9.67
C ARG A 164 -9.43 -23.47 -8.50
N HIS A 165 -9.48 -24.00 -7.29
CA HIS A 165 -9.86 -23.22 -6.10
C HIS A 165 -8.78 -22.18 -5.74
N ALA A 166 -7.50 -22.57 -5.76
CA ALA A 166 -6.40 -21.63 -5.55
C ALA A 166 -6.42 -20.47 -6.56
N ALA A 167 -6.77 -20.77 -7.82
CA ALA A 167 -6.97 -19.78 -8.87
C ALA A 167 -8.13 -18.82 -8.56
N VAL A 168 -9.28 -19.32 -8.10
CA VAL A 168 -10.41 -18.47 -7.67
C VAL A 168 -9.99 -17.56 -6.51
N VAL A 169 -9.31 -18.09 -5.49
CA VAL A 169 -8.82 -17.30 -4.34
C VAL A 169 -7.84 -16.22 -4.81
N LEU A 170 -6.91 -16.56 -5.69
CA LEU A 170 -5.98 -15.60 -6.29
C LEU A 170 -6.72 -14.50 -7.04
N LEU A 171 -7.72 -14.84 -7.87
CA LEU A 171 -8.51 -13.85 -8.62
C LEU A 171 -9.31 -12.92 -7.71
N VAL A 172 -9.93 -13.45 -6.66
CA VAL A 172 -10.63 -12.63 -5.65
C VAL A 172 -9.65 -11.70 -4.94
N ALA A 173 -8.48 -12.20 -4.53
CA ALA A 173 -7.46 -11.40 -3.87
C ALA A 173 -6.92 -10.29 -4.78
N VAL A 174 -6.54 -10.62 -6.02
CA VAL A 174 -6.05 -9.66 -7.02
C VAL A 174 -7.11 -8.59 -7.30
N THR A 175 -8.38 -8.99 -7.47
CA THR A 175 -9.49 -8.06 -7.72
C THR A 175 -9.72 -7.14 -6.52
N GLY A 176 -9.72 -7.69 -5.31
CA GLY A 176 -9.88 -6.92 -4.08
C GLY A 176 -8.76 -5.90 -3.88
N VAL A 177 -7.50 -6.30 -4.09
CA VAL A 177 -6.34 -5.41 -4.01
C VAL A 177 -6.40 -4.32 -5.10
N ALA A 178 -6.73 -4.69 -6.34
CA ALA A 178 -6.86 -3.73 -7.44
C ALA A 178 -7.96 -2.69 -7.17
N LEU A 179 -9.13 -3.13 -6.71
CA LEU A 179 -10.23 -2.24 -6.35
C LEU A 179 -9.84 -1.32 -5.18
N GLY A 180 -9.18 -1.87 -4.16
CA GLY A 180 -8.64 -1.11 -3.03
C GLY A 180 -7.68 0.00 -3.49
N ALA A 181 -6.73 -0.32 -4.36
CA ALA A 181 -5.79 0.65 -4.92
C ALA A 181 -6.50 1.75 -5.73
N VAL A 182 -7.49 1.40 -6.56
CA VAL A 182 -8.28 2.37 -7.33
C VAL A 182 -9.08 3.30 -6.42
N LEU A 183 -9.72 2.75 -5.39
CA LEU A 183 -10.50 3.53 -4.42
C LEU A 183 -9.60 4.46 -3.59
N GLN A 184 -8.45 3.98 -3.12
CA GLN A 184 -7.46 4.79 -2.41
C GLN A 184 -6.98 5.97 -3.28
N LEU A 185 -6.67 5.69 -4.55
CA LEU A 185 -6.16 6.72 -5.45
C LEU A 185 -7.24 7.73 -5.85
N ARG A 186 -8.49 7.26 -6.07
CA ARG A 186 -9.65 8.16 -6.22
C ARG A 186 -9.81 9.06 -5.01
N GLU A 187 -9.66 8.53 -3.80
CA GLU A 187 -9.77 9.30 -2.57
C GLU A 187 -8.66 10.35 -2.46
N MET A 188 -7.42 10.01 -2.82
CA MET A 188 -6.29 10.97 -2.82
C MET A 188 -6.53 12.17 -3.74
N LEU A 189 -7.28 11.97 -4.83
CA LEU A 189 -7.62 13.01 -5.79
C LEU A 189 -8.77 13.90 -5.35
N THR A 190 -9.73 13.36 -4.60
CA THR A 190 -10.87 14.12 -4.10
C THR A 190 -10.60 14.82 -2.79
N ARG A 191 -9.50 14.49 -2.09
CA ARG A 191 -9.15 15.11 -0.81
C ARG A 191 -8.74 16.57 -1.00
N PRO A 192 -9.42 17.54 -0.35
CA PRO A 192 -9.01 18.93 -0.39
C PRO A 192 -7.61 19.10 0.23
N VAL A 193 -6.84 20.04 -0.32
CA VAL A 193 -5.50 20.36 0.18
C VAL A 193 -5.64 21.28 1.38
N VAL A 194 -4.99 20.92 2.48
CA VAL A 194 -5.00 21.68 3.73
C VAL A 194 -3.55 21.95 4.10
N ALA A 195 -3.12 23.19 3.89
CA ALA A 195 -1.79 23.69 4.20
C ALA A 195 -1.86 24.99 5.02
N GLU A 196 -0.92 25.15 5.95
CA GLU A 196 -0.74 26.37 6.75
C GLU A 196 -0.02 27.47 5.97
N ASP A 197 0.99 27.10 5.18
CA ASP A 197 1.85 27.96 4.38
C ASP A 197 2.22 27.29 3.03
N GLU A 198 2.89 28.02 2.15
CA GLU A 198 3.27 27.55 0.80
C GLU A 198 4.32 26.42 0.83
N VAL A 199 5.17 26.39 1.86
CA VAL A 199 6.11 25.30 2.12
C VAL A 199 5.37 24.03 2.55
N SER A 200 4.39 24.13 3.46
CA SER A 200 3.51 22.99 3.82
C SER A 200 2.65 22.55 2.64
N LEU A 201 2.27 23.45 1.73
CA LEU A 201 1.56 23.09 0.51
C LEU A 201 2.43 22.19 -0.35
N THR A 202 3.68 22.58 -0.59
CA THR A 202 4.63 21.77 -1.37
C THR A 202 4.93 20.44 -0.67
N ALA A 203 5.07 20.45 0.66
CA ALA A 203 5.26 19.24 1.46
C ALA A 203 4.05 18.29 1.38
N ASP A 204 2.81 18.80 1.45
CA ASP A 204 1.59 18.00 1.31
C ASP A 204 1.50 17.36 -0.08
N VAL A 205 1.86 18.10 -1.13
CA VAL A 205 1.91 17.57 -2.50
C VAL A 205 2.96 16.47 -2.64
N VAL A 206 4.19 16.68 -2.14
CA VAL A 206 5.24 15.66 -2.13
C VAL A 206 4.76 14.40 -1.38
N MET A 207 4.18 14.59 -0.20
CA MET A 207 3.63 13.52 0.63
C MET A 207 2.51 12.74 -0.07
N ARG A 208 1.67 13.38 -0.88
CA ARG A 208 0.63 12.69 -1.67
C ARG A 208 1.22 11.91 -2.84
N ILE A 209 2.22 12.46 -3.53
CA ILE A 209 2.91 11.76 -4.63
C ILE A 209 3.63 10.53 -4.07
N GLU A 210 4.28 10.67 -2.91
CA GLU A 210 4.94 9.56 -2.21
C GLU A 210 3.92 8.47 -1.85
N ASP A 211 2.82 8.83 -1.17
CA ASP A 211 1.77 7.87 -0.80
C ASP A 211 1.12 7.20 -2.01
N ALA A 212 0.88 7.94 -3.10
CA ALA A 212 0.26 7.40 -4.30
C ALA A 212 1.19 6.42 -5.03
N ARG A 213 2.50 6.71 -5.06
CA ARG A 213 3.49 5.80 -5.64
C ARG A 213 3.72 4.57 -4.76
N GLU A 214 3.77 4.74 -3.44
CA GLU A 214 3.89 3.62 -2.51
C GLU A 214 2.64 2.73 -2.49
N SER A 215 1.43 3.29 -2.52
CA SER A 215 0.20 2.49 -2.59
C SER A 215 0.08 1.74 -3.91
N SER A 216 0.69 2.28 -4.98
CA SER A 216 0.80 1.59 -6.28
C SER A 216 1.93 0.56 -6.34
N ALA A 217 2.78 0.47 -5.31
CA ALA A 217 3.87 -0.50 -5.28
C ALA A 217 3.28 -1.92 -5.14
N PRO A 218 3.46 -2.82 -6.13
CA PRO A 218 2.67 -4.05 -6.20
C PRO A 218 3.19 -5.17 -5.28
N ALA A 219 3.77 -4.86 -4.13
CA ALA A 219 4.45 -5.84 -3.28
C ALA A 219 3.54 -7.03 -2.89
N VAL A 220 2.29 -6.74 -2.56
CA VAL A 220 1.27 -7.76 -2.23
C VAL A 220 0.88 -8.58 -3.48
N LEU A 221 0.73 -7.92 -4.63
CA LEU A 221 0.34 -8.55 -5.90
C LEU A 221 1.43 -9.49 -6.43
N TRP A 222 2.70 -9.22 -6.15
CA TRP A 222 3.80 -10.06 -6.58
C TRP A 222 3.95 -11.34 -5.76
N ALA A 223 3.66 -11.28 -4.46
CA ALA A 223 3.77 -12.45 -3.59
C ALA A 223 2.60 -13.43 -3.79
N LEU A 224 1.41 -12.94 -4.13
CA LEU A 224 0.19 -13.76 -4.21
C LEU A 224 0.29 -14.92 -5.22
N PRO A 225 0.70 -14.74 -6.49
CA PRO A 225 0.81 -15.85 -7.44
C PRO A 225 1.90 -16.85 -7.04
N VAL A 226 3.01 -16.39 -6.47
CA VAL A 226 4.09 -17.27 -6.01
C VAL A 226 3.60 -18.13 -4.85
N VAL A 227 2.97 -17.53 -3.85
CA VAL A 227 2.50 -18.24 -2.66
C VAL A 227 1.33 -19.16 -3.01
N LEU A 228 0.35 -18.73 -3.81
CA LEU A 228 -0.87 -19.49 -4.04
C LEU A 228 -0.75 -20.58 -5.10
N LEU A 229 0.19 -20.45 -6.04
CA LEU A 229 0.38 -21.44 -7.11
C LEU A 229 1.55 -22.39 -6.85
N SER A 230 2.45 -22.08 -5.90
CA SER A 230 3.52 -23.02 -5.53
C SER A 230 2.93 -24.26 -4.85
N GLY A 231 3.27 -25.45 -5.35
CA GLY A 231 2.85 -26.72 -4.76
C GLY A 231 1.58 -27.37 -5.33
N PHE A 232 0.72 -26.60 -6.03
CA PHE A 232 -0.54 -27.11 -6.62
C PHE A 232 -0.58 -27.05 -8.14
N ALA A 233 0.47 -26.51 -8.76
CA ALA A 233 0.52 -26.16 -10.17
C ALA A 233 1.58 -26.99 -10.93
N PRO A 234 1.37 -27.30 -12.23
CA PRO A 234 2.44 -27.74 -13.12
C PRO A 234 3.67 -26.84 -13.04
N GLY A 235 4.88 -27.41 -13.13
CA GLY A 235 6.14 -26.68 -12.87
C GLY A 235 6.35 -25.41 -13.71
N TRP A 236 5.72 -25.29 -14.88
CA TRP A 236 5.77 -24.08 -15.69
C TRP A 236 5.01 -22.89 -15.08
N TRP A 237 3.97 -23.11 -14.25
CA TRP A 237 3.26 -22.04 -13.55
C TRP A 237 4.09 -21.47 -12.41
N SER A 238 4.80 -22.30 -11.66
CA SER A 238 5.76 -21.82 -10.66
C SER A 238 6.86 -20.99 -11.34
N ALA A 239 7.37 -21.46 -12.49
CA ALA A 239 8.33 -20.68 -13.28
C ALA A 239 7.74 -19.34 -13.78
N ALA A 240 6.48 -19.34 -14.24
CA ALA A 240 5.79 -18.12 -14.68
C ALA A 240 5.56 -17.13 -13.52
N SER A 241 5.18 -17.60 -12.34
CA SER A 241 5.02 -16.78 -11.13
C SER A 241 6.35 -16.18 -10.66
N VAL A 242 7.44 -16.96 -10.71
CA VAL A 242 8.78 -16.46 -10.40
C VAL A 242 9.23 -15.44 -11.45
N GLY A 243 9.00 -15.71 -12.73
CA GLY A 243 9.28 -14.76 -13.82
C GLY A 243 8.51 -13.45 -13.65
N PHE A 244 7.23 -13.52 -13.27
CA PHE A 244 6.41 -12.35 -12.94
C PHE A 244 6.99 -11.54 -11.78
N LEU A 245 7.42 -12.20 -10.69
CA LEU A 245 8.08 -11.55 -9.57
C LEU A 245 9.37 -10.83 -10.01
N VAL A 246 10.26 -11.53 -10.73
CA VAL A 246 11.55 -10.99 -11.17
C VAL A 246 11.36 -9.81 -12.13
N LEU A 247 10.49 -9.95 -13.14
CA LEU A 247 10.18 -8.88 -14.07
C LEU A 247 9.53 -7.68 -13.38
N GLY A 248 8.65 -7.92 -12.40
CA GLY A 248 8.06 -6.88 -11.57
C GLY A 248 9.10 -6.07 -10.81
N VAL A 249 10.05 -6.75 -10.14
CA VAL A 249 11.15 -6.10 -9.42
C VAL A 249 12.04 -5.30 -10.37
N LEU A 250 12.43 -5.86 -11.52
CA LEU A 250 13.23 -5.16 -12.53
C LEU A 250 12.51 -3.92 -13.07
N ALA A 251 11.21 -4.05 -13.36
CA ALA A 251 10.38 -2.92 -13.79
C ALA A 251 10.32 -1.82 -12.73
N LEU A 252 10.15 -2.18 -11.45
CA LEU A 252 10.12 -1.21 -10.35
C LEU A 252 11.46 -0.48 -10.20
N VAL A 253 12.59 -1.20 -10.26
CA VAL A 253 13.92 -0.59 -10.24
C VAL A 253 14.08 0.37 -11.43
N ALA A 254 13.70 -0.06 -12.64
CA ALA A 254 13.77 0.79 -13.83
C ALA A 254 12.89 2.04 -13.71
N VAL A 255 11.68 1.91 -13.15
CA VAL A 255 10.79 3.04 -12.89
C VAL A 255 11.38 3.97 -11.83
N HIS A 256 11.96 3.45 -10.75
CA HIS A 256 12.59 4.26 -9.71
C HIS A 256 13.81 5.04 -10.22
N VAL A 257 14.64 4.41 -11.04
CA VAL A 257 15.83 5.06 -11.62
C VAL A 257 15.45 6.14 -12.65
N ARG A 258 14.35 5.95 -13.38
CA ARG A 258 13.88 6.89 -14.43
C ARG A 258 12.90 7.94 -13.93
N ALA A 259 12.27 7.74 -12.78
CA ALA A 259 11.24 8.64 -12.29
C ALA A 259 11.87 9.97 -11.82
N PRO A 260 11.29 11.12 -12.20
CA PRO A 260 11.71 12.39 -11.63
C PRO A 260 11.50 12.38 -10.11
N SER A 261 12.39 13.09 -9.40
CA SER A 261 12.31 13.21 -7.95
C SER A 261 10.93 13.73 -7.52
N TYR A 262 10.47 13.28 -6.35
CA TYR A 262 9.17 13.67 -5.80
C TYR A 262 9.07 15.20 -5.69
N ALA A 263 10.14 15.86 -5.25
CA ALA A 263 10.23 17.31 -5.12
C ALA A 263 10.20 18.05 -6.48
N ALA A 264 10.82 17.50 -7.53
CA ALA A 264 10.74 18.10 -8.86
C ALA A 264 9.33 17.97 -9.46
N THR A 265 8.66 16.84 -9.20
CA THR A 265 7.28 16.61 -9.65
C THR A 265 6.31 17.54 -8.92
N ALA A 266 6.46 17.67 -7.61
CA ALA A 266 5.66 18.59 -6.79
C ALA A 266 5.87 20.05 -7.20
N ARG A 267 7.12 20.49 -7.40
CA ARG A 267 7.42 21.86 -7.86
C ARG A 267 6.80 22.16 -9.23
N ARG A 268 6.83 21.22 -10.17
CA ARG A 268 6.11 21.39 -11.45
C ARG A 268 4.59 21.46 -11.25
N ALA A 269 4.02 20.63 -10.39
CA ALA A 269 2.58 20.65 -10.14
C ALA A 269 2.11 21.96 -9.46
N VAL A 270 2.94 22.53 -8.59
CA VAL A 270 2.69 23.81 -7.91
C VAL A 270 2.94 25.00 -8.86
N GLY A 271 4.01 24.94 -9.66
CA GLY A 271 4.44 26.00 -10.59
C GLY A 271 3.82 25.97 -11.98
N LEU A 272 3.00 24.98 -12.33
CA LEU A 272 2.12 24.98 -13.52
C LEU A 272 0.88 25.87 -13.33
N ARG A 273 0.97 26.87 -12.46
CA ARG A 273 -0.06 27.86 -12.16
C ARG A 273 0.40 29.24 -12.61
#